data_AF-A0A4S5ES09-F1
#
_entry.id   AF-A0A4S5ES09-F1
#
_cell.length_a   1.000
_cell.length_b   1.000
_cell.length_c   1.000
_cell.angle_alpha   90.00
_cell.angle_beta   90.00
_cell.angle_gamma   90.00
#
_symmetry.space_group_name_H-M   'P 1'
#
loop_
_entity.id
_entity.type
_entity.pdbx_description
1 polymer ?
#
loop_
_entity_poly.entity_id
_entity_poly.type
_entity_poly.pdbx_seq_one_letter_code
_entity_poly.pdbx_strand_id
1 'polypeptide(L)'
;VVIGDLAEFAERAQAAGAELVLGSSHARGIAERIGAAFLPIGFPLFDRLGAAMDGTAGYVGSLRLLIGAANRVLDHGHGHARPGRPSLSASHGSAAAGHRAGPEIPQQGRGTAEPDELDNLFQESPC
;
A
#
# COMPACT_ATOMS: atom_id res chain seq x y z
N VAL A 1 15.64 2.65 18.54
CA VAL A 1 15.50 1.26 18.05
C VAL A 1 15.47 0.34 19.26
N VAL A 2 14.46 -0.53 19.36
CA VAL A 2 14.35 -1.54 20.44
C VAL A 2 14.63 -2.90 19.81
N ILE A 3 15.48 -3.70 20.47
CA ILE A 3 15.78 -5.07 20.06
C ILE A 3 15.01 -5.97 21.01
N GLY A 4 14.20 -6.89 20.47
CA GLY A 4 13.35 -7.78 21.24
C GLY A 4 12.71 -8.82 20.33
N ASP A 5 11.83 -9.63 20.90
CA ASP A 5 11.06 -10.62 20.17
C ASP A 5 9.67 -10.10 19.75
N LEU A 6 8.88 -10.97 19.12
CA LEU A 6 7.52 -10.64 18.70
C LEU A 6 6.52 -10.54 19.86
N ALA A 7 6.78 -11.20 20.99
CA ALA A 7 5.92 -11.12 22.15
C ALA A 7 6.05 -9.74 22.81
N GLU A 8 7.28 -9.28 23.01
CA GLU A 8 7.57 -7.95 23.52
C GLU A 8 7.07 -6.85 22.57
N PHE A 9 7.22 -7.05 21.25
CA PHE A 9 6.64 -6.15 20.27
C PHE A 9 5.12 -6.02 20.42
N ALA A 10 4.42 -7.14 20.61
CA ALA A 10 2.96 -7.13 20.76
C ALA A 10 2.50 -6.36 22.00
N GLU A 11 3.17 -6.56 23.14
CA GLU A 11 2.85 -5.85 24.39
C GLU A 11 3.06 -4.34 24.24
N ARG A 12 4.19 -3.94 23.64
CA ARG A 12 4.51 -2.53 23.40
C ARG A 12 3.55 -1.89 22.40
N ALA A 13 3.22 -2.59 21.31
CA ALA A 13 2.28 -2.10 20.31
C ALA A 13 0.88 -1.89 20.88
N GLN A 14 0.42 -2.83 21.73
CA GLN A 14 -0.86 -2.71 22.43
C GLN A 14 -0.86 -1.54 23.41
N ALA A 15 0.18 -1.42 24.24
CA ALA A 15 0.30 -0.35 25.22
C ALA A 15 0.37 1.05 24.57
N ALA A 16 0.93 1.14 23.36
CA ALA A 16 1.00 2.37 22.58
C ALA A 16 -0.27 2.68 21.78
N GLY A 17 -1.23 1.75 21.68
CA GLY A 17 -2.42 1.90 20.85
C GLY A 17 -2.11 1.96 19.35
N ALA A 18 -1.22 1.08 18.88
CA ALA A 18 -0.82 1.06 17.47
C ALA A 18 -2.00 0.72 16.54
N GLU A 19 -2.24 1.56 15.52
CA GLU A 19 -3.32 1.37 14.54
C GLU A 19 -2.85 0.65 13.26
N LEU A 20 -1.53 0.57 13.04
CA LEU A 20 -0.91 -0.09 11.89
C LEU A 20 0.35 -0.82 12.32
N VAL A 21 0.45 -2.10 11.97
CA VAL A 21 1.61 -2.96 12.19
C VAL A 21 2.30 -3.24 10.85
N LEU A 22 3.60 -3.00 10.81
CA LEU A 22 4.47 -3.36 9.69
C LEU A 22 5.40 -4.50 10.10
N GLY A 23 5.52 -5.55 9.27
CA GLY A 23 6.50 -6.60 9.51
C GLY A 23 6.32 -7.88 8.70
N SER A 24 7.02 -8.93 9.12
CA SER A 24 6.93 -10.27 8.49
C SER A 24 5.55 -10.91 8.67
N SER A 25 5.25 -11.97 7.92
CA SER A 25 3.98 -12.70 8.04
C SER A 25 3.69 -13.21 9.47
N HIS A 26 4.72 -13.43 10.29
CA HIS A 26 4.56 -13.81 11.69
C HIS A 26 3.87 -12.74 12.55
N ALA A 27 4.00 -11.46 12.18
CA ALA A 27 3.38 -10.35 12.91
C ALA A 27 1.88 -10.18 12.61
N ARG A 28 1.35 -10.91 11.62
CA ARG A 28 -0.07 -10.84 11.23
C ARG A 28 -1.01 -11.15 12.38
N GLY A 29 -0.77 -12.27 13.09
CA GLY A 29 -1.60 -12.67 14.22
C GLY A 29 -1.53 -11.68 15.40
N ILE A 30 -0.41 -10.96 15.53
CA ILE A 30 -0.27 -9.88 16.51
C ILE A 30 -1.16 -8.70 16.12
N ALA A 31 -1.08 -8.25 14.86
CA ALA A 31 -1.89 -7.14 14.35
C ALA A 31 -3.39 -7.42 14.52
N GLU A 32 -3.84 -8.64 14.22
CA GLU A 32 -5.22 -9.08 14.44
C GLU A 32 -5.61 -9.02 15.92
N ARG A 33 -4.74 -9.50 16.82
CA ARG A 33 -5.01 -9.51 18.27
C ARG A 33 -5.10 -8.11 18.88
N ILE A 34 -4.26 -7.18 18.42
CA ILE A 34 -4.28 -5.78 18.89
C ILE A 34 -5.36 -4.94 18.20
N GLY A 35 -6.01 -5.47 17.17
CA GLY A 35 -7.01 -4.75 16.38
C GLY A 35 -6.42 -3.65 15.51
N ALA A 36 -5.20 -3.87 14.98
CA ALA A 36 -4.51 -2.96 14.08
C ALA A 36 -4.56 -3.45 12.63
N ALA A 37 -4.47 -2.53 11.68
CA ALA A 37 -4.21 -2.86 10.29
C ALA A 37 -2.83 -3.53 10.14
N PHE A 38 -2.68 -4.45 9.18
CA PHE A 38 -1.40 -5.14 8.92
C PHE A 38 -0.87 -4.83 7.52
N LEU A 39 0.38 -4.36 7.44
CA LEU A 39 1.12 -4.17 6.20
C LEU A 39 2.37 -5.06 6.19
N PRO A 40 2.39 -6.11 5.35
CA PRO A 40 3.54 -7.00 5.27
C PRO A 40 4.73 -6.32 4.60
N ILE A 41 5.88 -6.35 5.26
CA ILE A 41 7.15 -5.82 4.75
C ILE A 41 8.32 -6.62 5.34
N GLY A 42 9.39 -6.71 4.58
CA GLY A 42 10.62 -7.38 5.00
C GLY A 42 10.57 -8.89 4.71
N PHE A 43 11.09 -9.69 5.63
CA PHE A 43 11.23 -11.13 5.45
C PHE A 43 10.94 -11.87 6.78
N PRO A 44 10.28 -13.05 6.75
CA PRO A 44 9.67 -13.73 5.60
C PRO A 44 8.23 -13.29 5.29
N LEU A 45 7.84 -13.35 4.02
CA LEU A 45 6.48 -13.05 3.52
C LEU A 45 5.88 -14.27 2.79
N PHE A 46 5.48 -15.30 3.55
CA PHE A 46 4.97 -16.55 2.96
C PHE A 46 3.46 -16.52 2.66
N ASP A 47 2.71 -15.58 3.23
CA ASP A 47 1.26 -15.46 3.05
C ASP A 47 0.86 -14.65 1.82
N ARG A 48 1.83 -14.24 0.98
CA ARG A 48 1.60 -13.40 -0.21
C ARG A 48 2.40 -13.84 -1.42
N LEU A 49 1.67 -14.14 -2.49
CA LEU A 49 2.25 -14.41 -3.80
C LEU A 49 2.88 -13.13 -4.37
N GLY A 50 4.08 -13.26 -4.92
CA GLY A 50 4.79 -12.14 -5.55
C GLY A 50 5.40 -11.14 -4.58
N ALA A 51 5.29 -11.33 -3.25
CA ALA A 51 5.82 -10.38 -2.27
C ALA A 51 7.34 -10.20 -2.36
N ALA A 52 8.09 -11.24 -2.73
CA ALA A 52 9.53 -11.16 -2.96
C ALA A 52 9.91 -10.36 -4.21
N MET A 53 8.98 -10.14 -5.14
CA MET A 53 9.18 -9.37 -6.37
C MET A 53 8.73 -7.90 -6.20
N ASP A 54 8.06 -7.57 -5.09
CA ASP A 54 7.56 -6.22 -4.83
C ASP A 54 8.61 -5.40 -4.06
N GLY A 55 9.25 -4.47 -4.77
CA GLY A 55 10.28 -3.60 -4.21
C GLY A 55 9.70 -2.43 -3.43
N THR A 56 10.21 -2.19 -2.22
CA THR A 56 9.80 -1.05 -1.38
C THR A 56 10.71 0.17 -1.51
N ALA A 57 11.87 0.03 -2.18
CA ALA A 57 12.86 1.09 -2.34
C ALA A 57 12.66 1.90 -3.63
N GLY A 58 13.26 3.09 -3.67
CA GLY A 58 13.11 4.04 -4.78
C GLY A 58 11.76 4.76 -4.76
N TYR A 59 11.59 5.74 -5.64
CA TYR A 59 10.39 6.59 -5.65
C TYR A 59 9.08 5.81 -5.79
N VAL A 60 9.03 4.93 -6.80
CA VAL A 60 7.84 4.11 -7.07
C VAL A 60 7.57 3.12 -5.93
N GLY A 61 8.62 2.49 -5.38
CA GLY A 61 8.48 1.56 -4.26
C GLY A 61 7.98 2.24 -2.99
N SER A 62 8.55 3.40 -2.65
CA SER A 62 8.12 4.20 -1.51
C SER A 62 6.68 4.68 -1.66
N LEU A 63 6.28 5.13 -2.86
CA LEU A 63 4.91 5.57 -3.12
C LEU A 63 3.91 4.41 -3.03
N ARG A 64 4.26 3.23 -3.56
CA ARG A 64 3.46 2.01 -3.41
C ARG A 64 3.31 1.60 -1.95
N LEU A 65 4.39 1.68 -1.17
CA LEU A 65 4.35 1.39 0.26
C LEU A 65 3.42 2.36 1.00
N LEU A 66 3.52 3.66 0.72
CA LEU A 66 2.67 4.69 1.31
C LEU A 66 1.18 4.48 0.98
N ILE A 67 0.87 4.29 -0.31
CA ILE A 67 -0.50 4.05 -0.76
C ILE A 67 -1.03 2.74 -0.15
N GLY A 68 -0.19 1.70 -0.12
CA GLY A 68 -0.51 0.43 0.52
C GLY A 68 -0.85 0.59 2.00
N ALA A 69 -0.03 1.31 2.75
CA ALA A 69 -0.26 1.61 4.16
C ALA A 69 -1.58 2.35 4.38
N ALA A 70 -1.82 3.43 3.61
CA ALA A 70 -3.03 4.23 3.69
C ALA A 70 -4.29 3.39 3.42
N ASN A 71 -4.28 2.58 2.37
CA ASN A 71 -5.40 1.71 2.05
C ASN A 71 -5.68 0.70 3.16
N ARG A 72 -4.65 0.12 3.80
CA ARG A 72 -4.87 -0.81 4.92
C ARG A 72 -5.53 -0.17 6.13
N VAL A 73 -5.15 1.07 6.46
CA VAL A 73 -5.78 1.80 7.56
C VAL A 73 -7.24 2.13 7.23
N LEU A 74 -7.52 2.58 6.00
CA LEU A 74 -8.87 2.84 5.53
C LEU A 74 -9.74 1.59 5.57
N ASP A 75 -9.28 0.49 4.95
CA ASP A 75 -10.00 -0.79 4.90
C ASP A 75 -10.30 -1.33 6.31
N HIS A 76 -9.34 -1.20 7.22
CA HIS A 76 -9.49 -1.61 8.62
C HIS A 76 -10.53 -0.76 9.36
N GLY A 77 -10.49 0.57 9.19
CA GLY A 77 -11.48 1.49 9.78
C GLY A 77 -12.89 1.31 9.22
N HIS A 78 -13.03 0.88 7.96
CA HIS A 78 -14.32 0.60 7.32
C HIS A 78 -15.02 -0.66 7.86
N GLY A 79 -14.29 -1.59 8.49
CA GLY A 79 -14.88 -2.74 9.20
C GLY A 79 -15.74 -2.34 10.41
N HIS A 80 -15.58 -1.12 10.92
CA HIS A 80 -16.37 -0.56 12.03
C HIS A 80 -17.40 0.49 11.57
N ALA A 81 -17.60 0.66 10.27
CA ALA A 81 -18.69 1.48 9.76
C ALA A 81 -20.04 0.82 10.10
N ARG A 82 -20.70 1.38 11.12
CA ARG A 82 -22.08 1.16 11.58
C ARG A 82 -22.97 0.41 10.56
N PRO A 83 -23.64 -0.70 10.94
CA PRO A 83 -24.63 -1.34 10.08
C PRO A 83 -25.78 -0.36 9.86
N GLY A 84 -25.80 0.30 8.70
CA GLY A 84 -26.80 1.34 8.43
C GLY A 84 -26.47 2.31 7.31
N ARG A 85 -25.24 2.33 6.77
CA ARG A 85 -25.00 3.02 5.50
C ARG A 85 -25.22 2.04 4.35
N PRO A 86 -26.31 2.14 3.57
CA PRO A 86 -26.47 1.29 2.40
C PRO A 86 -25.26 1.53 1.48
N SER A 87 -24.63 0.45 1.04
CA SER A 87 -23.70 0.53 -0.10
C SER A 87 -24.47 1.19 -1.23
N LEU A 88 -23.90 2.23 -1.82
CA LEU A 88 -24.52 2.87 -2.97
C LEU A 88 -24.71 1.79 -4.03
N SER A 89 -25.97 1.42 -4.23
CA SER A 89 -26.40 0.45 -5.23
C SER A 89 -25.72 0.79 -6.54
N ALA A 90 -24.95 -0.17 -7.05
CA ALA A 90 -24.55 -0.24 -8.44
C ALA A 90 -25.83 -0.25 -9.29
N SER A 91 -26.27 0.94 -9.70
CA SER A 91 -27.36 1.14 -10.64
C SER A 91 -26.90 2.14 -11.70
N HIS A 92 -26.05 1.65 -12.59
CA HIS A 92 -26.03 2.16 -13.96
C HIS A 92 -26.16 0.96 -14.90
N GLY A 93 -27.42 0.67 -15.22
CA GLY A 93 -27.86 0.29 -16.55
C GLY A 93 -27.22 -0.92 -17.22
N SER A 94 -28.01 -1.97 -17.35
CA SER A 94 -28.03 -2.76 -18.58
C SER A 94 -28.11 -1.80 -19.77
N ALA A 95 -27.00 -1.59 -20.47
CA ALA A 95 -26.97 -1.09 -21.83
C ALA A 95 -26.64 -2.29 -22.71
N ALA A 96 -27.67 -2.76 -23.41
CA ALA A 96 -27.52 -3.68 -24.51
C ALA A 96 -26.45 -3.18 -25.50
N ALA A 97 -25.70 -4.15 -26.04
CA ALA A 97 -25.03 -4.13 -27.34
C ALA A 97 -24.70 -2.74 -27.94
N GLY A 98 -23.49 -2.26 -27.67
CA GLY A 98 -22.90 -1.15 -28.40
C GLY A 98 -21.41 -1.11 -28.10
N HIS A 99 -20.57 -1.22 -29.14
CA HIS A 99 -19.13 -0.98 -29.07
C HIS A 99 -18.80 0.22 -28.18
N ARG A 100 -18.10 0.00 -27.07
CA ARG A 100 -17.37 1.08 -26.39
C ARG A 100 -15.93 0.65 -26.28
N ALA A 101 -15.10 1.40 -26.99
CA ALA A 101 -13.66 1.40 -26.90
C ALA A 101 -13.23 1.34 -25.43
N GLY A 102 -12.18 0.55 -25.15
CA GLY A 102 -11.57 0.52 -23.83
C GLY A 102 -11.21 1.93 -23.36
N PRO A 103 -11.02 2.14 -22.04
CA PRO A 103 -10.53 3.42 -21.56
C PRO A 103 -9.22 3.71 -22.28
N GLU A 104 -9.23 4.69 -23.19
CA GLU A 104 -8.01 5.29 -23.70
C GLU A 104 -7.34 5.92 -22.48
N ILE A 105 -6.42 5.16 -21.88
CA ILE A 105 -5.39 5.73 -21.03
C ILE A 105 -4.74 6.80 -21.91
N PRO A 106 -4.79 8.09 -21.55
CA PRO A 106 -4.06 9.10 -22.29
C PRO A 106 -2.62 8.64 -22.33
N GLN A 107 -2.16 8.23 -23.52
CA GLN A 107 -0.77 7.91 -23.75
C GLN A 107 -0.05 9.24 -23.57
N GLN A 108 0.47 9.49 -22.36
CA GLN A 108 1.46 10.53 -22.16
C GLN A 108 2.53 10.21 -23.19
N GLY A 109 2.65 11.07 -24.22
CA GLY A 109 3.70 10.93 -25.20
C GLY A 109 4.98 10.70 -24.42
N ARG A 110 5.69 9.60 -24.72
CA ARG A 110 7.07 9.45 -24.27
C ARG A 110 7.75 10.72 -24.77
N GLY A 111 7.95 11.68 -23.87
CA GLY A 111 8.95 12.70 -24.07
C GLY A 111 10.22 11.90 -24.27
N THR A 112 10.73 11.91 -25.50
CA THR A 112 12.13 11.62 -25.74
C THR A 112 12.87 12.76 -25.06
N ALA A 113 13.04 12.65 -23.74
CA ALA A 113 14.12 13.36 -23.11
C ALA A 113 15.36 12.77 -23.79
N GLU A 114 15.97 13.57 -24.65
CA GLU A 114 17.30 13.27 -25.16
C GLU A 114 18.17 12.96 -23.94
N PRO A 115 18.98 11.88 -23.97
CA PRO A 115 19.72 11.42 -22.79
C PRO A 115 20.59 12.50 -22.14
N ASP A 116 20.96 13.55 -22.87
CA ASP A 116 21.71 14.72 -22.39
C ASP A 116 20.96 15.64 -21.40
N GLU A 117 19.61 15.61 -21.34
CA GLU A 117 18.86 16.46 -20.40
C GLU A 117 18.79 15.89 -18.97
N LEU A 118 18.86 14.57 -18.82
CA LEU A 118 18.78 13.92 -17.51
C LEU A 118 20.10 14.03 -16.74
N ASP A 119 21.24 14.02 -17.43
CA ASP A 119 22.56 14.18 -16.81
C ASP A 119 22.77 15.60 -16.26
N ASN A 120 22.19 16.62 -16.91
CA ASN A 120 22.28 18.02 -16.44
C ASN A 120 21.42 18.31 -15.21
N LEU A 121 20.37 17.52 -14.94
CA LEU A 121 19.49 17.75 -13.78
C LEU A 121 20.16 17.36 -12.45
N PHE A 122 21.14 16.45 -12.49
CA PHE A 122 21.87 15.98 -11.30
C PHE A 122 23.26 16.62 -11.13
N GLN A 123 23.72 17.43 -12.09
CA GLN A 123 25.03 18.11 -12.00
C GLN A 123 24.97 19.46 -11.27
N GLU A 124 23.81 20.11 -11.22
CA GLU A 124 23.67 21.44 -10.60
C GLU A 124 23.24 21.31 -9.12
N SER A 125 24.12 20.74 -8.30
CA SER A 125 24.09 20.92 -6.84
C SER A 125 25.52 20.99 -6.34
N PRO A 126 26.13 22.19 -6.31
CA PRO A 126 27.41 22.36 -5.62
C PRO A 126 27.22 22.08 -4.12
N CYS A 127 28.18 21.32 -3.59
CA CYS A 127 28.32 20.92 -2.19
C CYS A 127 28.14 22.06 -1.18
#